data_AF-A0A3M1T1J8-F1
#
_entry.id   AF-A0A3M1T1J8-F1
#
_cell.length_a   1.000
_cell.length_b   1.000
_cell.length_c   1.000
_cell.angle_alpha   90.00
_cell.angle_beta   90.00
_cell.angle_gamma   90.00
#
_symmetry.space_group_name_H-M   'P 1'
#
loop_
_entity.id
_entity.type
_entity.pdbx_description
1 polymer ?
#
loop_
_entity_poly.entity_id
_entity_poly.type
_entity_poly.pdbx_seq_one_letter_code
_entity_poly.pdbx_strand_id
1 'polypeptide(L)'
;MERRQFIQFSTSLLATLGLSQLDLQHRAIRYAKVLAQGTPRKLALLVGINEYPETSGFSPLRGCTTDVQLQRQLLIHRFGFAPADILMLTDAEATRSQILTA
;
A
#
# COMPACT_ATOMS: atom_id res chain seq x y z
N MET A 1 48.20 5.37 -38.01
CA MET A 1 46.82 5.27 -37.47
C MET A 1 45.87 5.52 -38.63
N GLU A 2 45.18 4.48 -39.08
CA GLU A 2 44.32 4.54 -40.26
C GLU A 2 43.03 5.33 -39.96
N ARG A 3 42.63 6.29 -40.82
CA ARG A 3 41.42 7.13 -40.66
C ARG A 3 40.14 6.34 -40.37
N ARG A 4 40.06 5.09 -40.83
CA ARG A 4 38.94 4.17 -40.58
C ARG A 4 38.84 3.72 -39.13
N GLN A 5 39.96 3.48 -38.47
CA GLN A 5 40.00 3.07 -37.06
C GLN A 5 39.54 4.21 -36.14
N PHE A 6 39.91 5.46 -36.47
CA PHE A 6 39.46 6.64 -35.74
C PHE A 6 37.95 6.82 -35.82
N ILE A 7 37.34 6.67 -37.01
CA ILE A 7 35.89 6.75 -37.19
C ILE A 7 35.20 5.63 -36.42
N GLN A 8 35.65 4.37 -36.57
CA GLN A 8 35.09 3.22 -35.87
C GLN A 8 35.13 3.38 -34.35
N PHE A 9 36.26 3.86 -33.81
CA PHE A 9 36.44 4.12 -32.39
C PHE A 9 35.57 5.28 -31.89
N SER A 10 35.47 6.37 -32.65
CA SER A 10 34.63 7.52 -32.29
C SER A 10 33.14 7.15 -32.30
N THR A 11 32.70 6.36 -33.29
CA THR A 11 31.32 5.87 -33.35
C THR A 11 30.98 4.91 -32.22
N SER A 12 31.90 4.03 -31.81
CA SER A 12 31.64 3.08 -30.72
C SER A 12 31.57 3.78 -29.35
N LEU A 13 32.41 4.79 -29.11
CA LEU A 13 32.33 5.63 -27.91
C LEU A 13 31.03 6.44 -27.86
N LEU A 14 30.63 7.06 -28.98
CA LEU A 14 29.37 7.83 -29.03
C LEU A 14 28.14 6.93 -28.89
N ALA A 15 28.16 5.73 -29.48
CA ALA A 15 27.08 4.76 -29.34
C ALA A 15 26.93 4.27 -27.90
N THR A 16 28.03 3.93 -27.22
CA THR A 16 27.98 3.43 -25.83
C THR A 16 27.55 4.52 -24.85
N LEU A 17 28.06 5.74 -24.99
CA LEU A 17 27.64 6.87 -24.15
C LEU A 17 26.16 7.24 -24.42
N GLY A 18 25.73 7.31 -25.68
CA GLY A 18 24.35 7.64 -26.05
C GLY A 18 23.33 6.58 -25.61
N LEU A 19 23.63 5.28 -25.78
CA LEU A 19 22.74 4.19 -25.37
C LEU A 19 22.56 4.14 -23.85
N SER A 20 23.63 4.38 -23.07
CA SER A 20 23.54 4.38 -21.61
C SER A 20 22.68 5.52 -21.06
N GLN A 21 22.74 6.71 -21.66
CA GLN A 21 21.93 7.85 -21.26
C GLN A 21 20.44 7.65 -21.58
N LEU A 22 20.12 7.07 -22.74
CA LEU A 22 18.75 6.75 -23.12
C LEU A 22 18.12 5.70 -22.18
N ASP A 23 18.87 4.66 -21.81
CA ASP A 23 18.38 3.63 -20.89
C ASP A 23 18.12 4.20 -19.48
N LEU A 24 19.01 5.08 -18.99
CA LEU A 24 18.81 5.76 -17.71
C LEU A 24 17.58 6.66 -17.73
N GLN A 25 17.35 7.41 -18.82
CA GLN A 25 16.16 8.25 -18.99
C GLN A 25 14.87 7.43 -19.02
N HIS A 26 14.83 6.32 -19.77
CA HIS A 26 13.65 5.45 -19.82
C HIS A 26 13.35 4.81 -18.46
N ARG A 27 14.38 4.42 -17.69
CA ARG A 27 14.22 3.94 -16.32
C ARG A 27 13.68 5.05 -15.42
N ALA A 28 14.28 6.23 -15.45
CA ALA A 28 13.86 7.38 -14.65
C ALA A 28 12.41 7.78 -14.93
N ILE A 29 11.99 7.83 -16.20
CA ILE A 29 10.61 8.14 -16.59
C ILE A 29 9.63 7.06 -16.10
N ARG A 30 10.00 5.77 -16.19
CA ARG A 30 9.15 4.69 -15.64
C ARG A 30 9.01 4.79 -14.12
N TYR A 31 10.12 5.05 -13.40
CA TYR A 31 10.07 5.27 -11.96
C TYR A 31 9.21 6.48 -11.59
N ALA A 32 9.41 7.62 -12.27
CA ALA A 32 8.60 8.81 -12.07
C ALA A 32 7.11 8.55 -12.35
N LYS A 33 6.79 7.78 -13.40
CA LYS A 33 5.42 7.39 -13.72
C LYS A 33 4.79 6.52 -12.63
N VAL A 34 5.53 5.56 -12.05
CA VAL A 34 5.03 4.73 -10.93
C VAL A 34 4.83 5.56 -9.67
N LEU A 35 5.74 6.49 -9.38
CA LEU A 35 5.62 7.39 -8.23
C LEU A 35 4.50 8.42 -8.40
N ALA A 36 4.23 8.85 -9.63
CA ALA A 36 3.14 9.78 -9.95
C ALA A 36 1.77 9.10 -10.06
N GLN A 37 1.72 7.77 -10.19
CA GLN A 37 0.46 7.04 -10.09
C GLN A 37 -0.06 7.16 -8.65
N GLY A 38 -1.27 7.68 -8.49
CA GLY A 38 -1.95 7.72 -7.20
C GLY A 38 -2.03 6.31 -6.62
N THR A 39 -1.81 6.19 -5.31
CA THR A 39 -2.02 4.91 -4.63
C THR A 39 -3.51 4.57 -4.65
N PRO A 40 -3.88 3.30 -4.89
CA PRO A 40 -5.27 2.90 -4.81
C PRO A 40 -5.80 3.21 -3.40
N ARG A 41 -7.04 3.73 -3.32
CA ARG A 41 -7.73 3.99 -2.06
C ARG A 41 -7.79 2.70 -1.24
N LYS A 42 -7.40 2.78 0.03
CA LYS A 42 -7.35 1.63 0.94
C LYS A 42 -8.49 1.73 1.94
N LEU A 43 -9.36 0.72 1.96
CA LEU A 43 -10.52 0.63 2.85
C LEU A 43 -10.35 -0.52 3.83
N ALA A 44 -10.76 -0.33 5.08
CA ALA A 44 -10.77 -1.40 6.08
C ALA A 44 -12.06 -1.36 6.91
N LEU A 45 -12.59 -2.55 7.19
CA LEU A 45 -13.60 -2.78 8.22
C LEU A 45 -12.93 -3.56 9.36
N LEU A 46 -12.97 -3.00 10.56
CA LEU A 46 -12.45 -3.63 11.78
C LEU A 46 -13.61 -3.94 12.72
N VAL A 47 -13.73 -5.19 13.14
CA VAL A 47 -14.80 -5.66 14.02
C VAL A 47 -14.19 -6.26 15.28
N GLY A 48 -14.60 -5.78 16.45
CA GLY A 48 -14.12 -6.26 17.74
C GLY A 48 -15.26 -6.37 18.74
N ILE A 49 -15.53 -7.58 19.23
CA ILE A 49 -16.68 -7.86 20.09
C ILE A 49 -16.16 -8.50 21.38
N ASN A 50 -16.28 -7.79 22.49
CA ASN A 50 -16.11 -8.33 23.84
C ASN A 50 -17.46 -8.77 24.42
N GLU A 51 -18.49 -7.95 24.22
CA GLU A 51 -19.81 -8.10 24.85
C GLU A 51 -20.72 -9.05 24.07
N TYR A 52 -20.52 -10.36 24.27
CA TYR A 52 -21.45 -11.35 23.75
C TYR A 52 -22.66 -11.50 24.68
N PRO A 53 -23.90 -11.59 24.13
CA PRO A 53 -25.09 -11.83 24.94
C PRO A 53 -24.99 -13.17 25.67
N GLU A 54 -25.43 -13.24 26.92
CA GLU A 54 -25.48 -14.50 27.71
C GLU A 54 -26.20 -15.64 26.96
N THR A 55 -27.21 -15.30 26.14
CA THR A 55 -27.97 -16.25 25.33
C THR A 55 -27.17 -16.88 24.19
N SER A 56 -26.00 -16.33 23.85
CA SER A 56 -25.14 -16.83 22.78
C SER A 56 -24.28 -18.02 23.20
N GLY A 57 -24.24 -18.34 24.50
CA GLY A 57 -23.40 -19.40 25.05
C GLY A 57 -21.91 -19.05 25.12
N PHE A 58 -21.53 -17.81 24.79
CA PHE A 58 -20.18 -17.29 24.94
C PHE A 58 -20.11 -16.37 26.17
N SER A 59 -19.09 -16.58 27.00
CA SER A 59 -18.78 -15.61 28.07
C SER A 59 -18.21 -14.32 27.46
N PRO A 60 -18.41 -13.16 28.11
CA PRO A 60 -17.79 -11.92 27.69
C PRO A 60 -16.27 -12.05 27.56
N LEU A 61 -15.73 -11.56 26.45
CA LEU A 61 -14.30 -11.55 26.18
C LEU A 61 -13.66 -10.26 26.70
N ARG A 62 -12.32 -10.21 26.63
CA ARG A 62 -11.55 -9.01 26.94
C ARG A 62 -10.48 -8.83 25.88
N GLY A 63 -10.31 -7.59 25.44
CA GLY A 63 -9.20 -7.19 24.56
C GLY A 63 -9.57 -7.03 23.09
N CYS A 64 -10.72 -7.53 22.60
CA CYS A 64 -11.07 -7.42 21.19
C CYS A 64 -11.19 -5.97 20.71
N THR A 65 -11.72 -5.08 21.55
CA THR A 65 -11.75 -3.63 21.28
C THR A 65 -10.35 -3.01 21.24
N THR A 66 -9.45 -3.44 22.12
CA THR A 66 -8.04 -3.05 22.10
C THR A 66 -7.35 -3.53 20.83
N ASP A 67 -7.61 -4.77 20.42
CA ASP A 67 -7.05 -5.35 19.20
C ASP A 67 -7.46 -4.53 17.96
N VAL A 68 -8.74 -4.13 17.88
CA VAL A 68 -9.22 -3.24 16.82
C VAL A 68 -8.50 -1.89 16.83
N GLN A 69 -8.30 -1.29 18.00
CA GLN A 69 -7.59 -0.02 18.11
C GLN A 69 -6.13 -0.15 17.65
N LEU A 70 -5.42 -1.19 18.09
CA LEU A 70 -4.03 -1.45 17.68
C LEU A 70 -3.95 -1.71 16.17
N GLN A 71 -4.88 -2.48 15.61
CA GLN A 71 -4.95 -2.75 14.18
C GLN A 71 -5.21 -1.47 13.38
N ARG A 72 -6.09 -0.58 13.85
CA ARG A 72 -6.30 0.74 13.24
C ARG A 72 -5.01 1.56 13.21
N GLN A 73 -4.29 1.63 14.32
CA GLN A 73 -3.02 2.36 14.38
C GLN A 73 -1.99 1.79 13.42
N LEU A 74 -1.87 0.46 13.34
CA LEU A 74 -1.00 -0.22 12.39
C LEU A 74 -1.38 0.11 10.94
N LEU A 75 -2.67 0.05 10.59
CA LEU A 75 -3.13 0.36 9.23
C LEU A 75 -2.85 1.81 8.83
N ILE A 76 -3.06 2.77 9.73
CA ILE A 76 -2.79 4.19 9.47
C ILE A 76 -1.29 4.42 9.32
N HIS A 77 -0.49 4.04 10.32
CA HIS A 77 0.90 4.48 10.43
C HIS A 77 1.89 3.61 9.65
N ARG A 78 1.59 2.32 9.46
CA ARG A 78 2.49 1.40 8.74
C ARG A 78 2.06 1.15 7.30
N PHE A 79 0.74 1.13 7.06
CA PHE A 79 0.19 0.76 5.76
C PHE A 79 -0.44 1.94 5.00
N GLY A 80 -0.47 3.14 5.58
CA GLY A 80 -0.91 4.35 4.88
C GLY A 80 -2.40 4.37 4.53
N PHE A 81 -3.24 3.78 5.38
CA PHE A 81 -4.69 3.94 5.28
C PHE A 81 -5.09 5.34 5.75
N ALA A 82 -6.03 5.97 5.05
CA ALA A 82 -6.63 7.19 5.54
C ALA A 82 -7.52 6.85 6.76
N PRO A 83 -7.44 7.58 7.89
CA PRO A 83 -8.27 7.29 9.06
C PRO A 83 -9.79 7.32 8.79
N ALA A 84 -10.23 8.14 7.83
CA ALA A 84 -11.63 8.24 7.40
C ALA A 84 -12.10 7.03 6.56
N ASP A 85 -11.17 6.22 6.06
CA ASP A 85 -11.43 5.02 5.26
C ASP A 85 -11.36 3.72 6.08
N ILE A 86 -11.31 3.85 7.41
CA ILE A 86 -11.35 2.73 8.34
C ILE A 86 -12.64 2.82 9.14
N LEU A 87 -13.58 1.90 8.86
CA LEU A 87 -14.78 1.73 9.66
C LEU A 87 -14.49 0.76 10.80
N MET A 88 -14.89 1.12 12.01
CA MET A 88 -14.80 0.29 13.19
C MET A 88 -16.21 -0.02 13.70
N LEU A 89 -16.49 -1.29 13.97
CA LEU A 89 -17.69 -1.74 14.64
C LEU A 89 -17.28 -2.48 15.91
N THR A 90 -17.64 -1.92 17.08
CA THR A 90 -17.29 -2.53 18.37
C THR A 90 -18.51 -2.85 19.21
N ASP A 91 -18.48 -3.99 19.90
CA ASP A 91 -19.51 -4.44 20.84
C ASP A 91 -20.94 -4.27 20.28
N ALA A 92 -21.76 -3.41 20.90
CA ALA A 92 -23.15 -3.18 20.51
C ALA A 92 -23.33 -2.69 19.06
N GLU A 93 -22.32 -2.04 18.47
CA GLU A 93 -22.36 -1.58 17.07
C GLU A 93 -22.13 -2.73 16.08
N ALA A 94 -21.40 -3.78 16.49
CA ALA A 94 -21.05 -4.94 15.67
C ALA A 94 -22.22 -5.92 15.49
N THR A 95 -23.42 -5.38 15.28
CA THR A 95 -24.60 -6.19 14.94
C THR A 95 -24.40 -6.87 13.59
N ARG A 96 -25.06 -8.04 13.41
CA ARG A 96 -25.04 -8.76 12.13
C ARG A 96 -25.43 -7.88 10.95
N SER A 97 -26.43 -7.01 11.12
CA SER A 97 -26.89 -6.12 10.06
C SER A 97 -25.82 -5.09 9.69
N GLN A 98 -25.18 -4.47 10.68
CA GLN A 98 -24.13 -3.48 10.43
C GLN A 98 -22.89 -4.13 9.81
N ILE A 99 -22.46 -5.31 10.27
CA ILE A 99 -21.33 -6.03 9.66
C ILE A 99 -21.59 -6.35 8.18
N LEU A 100 -22.83 -6.70 7.81
CA LEU A 100 -23.18 -7.04 6.43
C LEU A 100 -23.37 -5.82 5.51
N THR A 101 -23.57 -4.63 6.07
CA THR A 101 -23.85 -3.39 5.32
C THR A 101 -22.72 -2.36 5.39
N ALA A 102 -21.65 -2.69 6.12
CA ALA A 102 -20.45 -1.90 6.30
C ALA A 102 -19.61 -1.74 5.01
#